data_AF-A0A2R7TBW8-F1
#
_entry.id   AF-A0A2R7TBW8-F1
#
_cell.length_a   1.000
_cell.length_b   1.000
_cell.length_c   1.000
_cell.angle_alpha   90.00
_cell.angle_beta   90.00
_cell.angle_gamma   90.00
#
_symmetry.space_group_name_H-M   'P 1'
#
loop_
_entity.id
_entity.type
_entity.pdbx_description
1 polymer ?
#
loop_
_entity_poly.entity_id
_entity_poly.type
_entity_poly.pdbx_seq_one_letter_code
_entity_poly.pdbx_strand_id
1 'polypeptide(L)'
;MQTAPFIHSPDSFWLRLMHQPAELEVRPYVTPFGETDELLCYVDGTLIGMAIAQPLADELLIALLPTLDKSRAYPWPSVENFEAALAELLRLPGQWSLRSERDTDQLSVPELGSRALLDEKLASLIQYCVGATLGCPTFHASSEKLDAQPSAELSR
;
A
#
# COMPACT_ATOMS: atom_id res chain seq x y z
N MET A 1 -4.81 -20.47 12.47
CA MET A 1 -5.05 -19.35 11.54
C MET A 1 -4.57 -18.10 12.24
N GLN A 2 -3.72 -17.31 11.58
CA GLN A 2 -3.24 -16.04 12.13
C GLN A 2 -4.36 -15.00 12.00
N THR A 3 -4.62 -14.26 13.07
CA THR A 3 -5.60 -13.16 13.05
C THR A 3 -5.01 -11.92 12.40
N ALA A 4 -5.84 -11.07 11.82
CA ALA A 4 -5.40 -9.79 11.26
C ALA A 4 -4.66 -8.97 12.33
N PRO A 5 -3.44 -8.46 12.05
CA PRO A 5 -2.67 -7.69 13.03
C PRO A 5 -3.12 -6.22 13.12
N PHE A 6 -3.99 -5.76 12.21
CA PHE A 6 -4.47 -4.38 12.13
C PHE A 6 -5.81 -4.23 12.86
N ILE A 7 -5.83 -3.43 13.93
CA ILE A 7 -7.01 -3.12 14.74
C ILE A 7 -7.85 -2.04 14.04
N HIS A 8 -7.21 -0.94 13.65
CA HIS A 8 -7.84 0.17 12.94
C HIS A 8 -7.58 0.10 11.44
N SER A 9 -8.39 0.83 10.69
CA SER A 9 -8.29 0.93 9.23
C SER A 9 -8.53 2.39 8.84
N PRO A 10 -7.71 2.98 7.95
CA PRO A 10 -8.14 4.18 7.23
C PRO A 10 -9.38 3.88 6.38
N ASP A 11 -10.09 4.91 5.95
CA ASP A 11 -11.23 4.74 5.04
C ASP A 11 -10.76 4.33 3.64
N SER A 12 -9.59 4.84 3.23
CA SER A 12 -8.93 4.42 2.01
C SER A 12 -7.43 4.22 2.26
N PHE A 13 -6.88 3.12 1.75
CA PHE A 13 -5.44 2.92 1.67
C PHE A 13 -5.11 2.01 0.50
N TRP A 14 -4.59 2.62 -0.56
CA TRP A 14 -4.40 1.94 -1.83
C TRP A 14 -3.09 2.33 -2.49
N LEU A 15 -2.57 1.39 -3.25
CA LEU A 15 -1.39 1.55 -4.09
C LEU A 15 -1.80 1.32 -5.55
N ARG A 16 -1.56 2.32 -6.38
CA ARG A 16 -1.67 2.20 -7.84
C ARG A 16 -0.28 2.01 -8.42
N LEU A 17 -0.11 0.98 -9.23
CA LEU A 17 1.08 0.71 -10.00
C LEU A 17 0.72 0.87 -11.48
N MET A 18 1.52 1.63 -12.24
CA MET A 18 1.28 1.80 -13.67
C MET A 18 1.68 0.57 -14.50
N HIS A 19 2.55 -0.27 -13.92
CA HIS A 19 2.96 -1.56 -14.46
C HIS A 19 3.16 -2.52 -13.29
N GLN A 20 2.80 -3.80 -13.45
CA GLN A 20 3.08 -4.82 -12.45
C GLN A 20 4.59 -5.13 -12.43
N PRO A 21 5.30 -4.89 -11.31
CA PRO A 21 6.70 -5.27 -11.19
C PRO A 21 6.84 -6.79 -11.09
N ALA A 22 7.99 -7.32 -11.51
CA ALA A 22 8.23 -8.77 -11.55
C ALA A 22 8.21 -9.42 -10.15
N GLU A 23 8.55 -8.63 -9.13
CA GLU A 23 8.56 -8.98 -7.71
C GLU A 23 7.15 -9.11 -7.12
N LEU A 24 6.13 -8.58 -7.82
CA LEU A 24 4.74 -8.66 -7.38
C LEU A 24 4.06 -9.89 -7.99
N GLU A 25 3.80 -10.88 -7.13
CA GLU A 25 2.98 -12.04 -7.47
C GLU A 25 1.50 -11.70 -7.25
N VAL A 26 0.67 -11.96 -8.24
CA VAL A 26 -0.79 -11.84 -8.15
C VAL A 26 -1.38 -13.23 -8.32
N ARG A 27 -2.14 -13.71 -7.34
CA ARG A 27 -2.75 -15.05 -7.39
C ARG A 27 -4.15 -15.07 -6.78
N PRO A 28 -5.04 -15.98 -7.23
CA PRO A 28 -6.35 -16.17 -6.64
C PRO A 28 -6.30 -16.51 -5.16
N TYR A 29 -7.27 -16.02 -4.39
CA TYR A 29 -7.44 -16.41 -3.00
C TYR A 29 -8.08 -17.80 -2.92
N VAL A 30 -7.41 -18.73 -2.23
CA VAL A 30 -7.91 -20.08 -2.02
C VAL A 30 -8.47 -20.20 -0.61
N THR A 31 -9.75 -20.52 -0.53
CA THR A 31 -10.47 -20.82 0.71
C THR A 31 -10.63 -22.34 0.90
N PRO A 32 -11.07 -22.81 2.08
CA PRO A 32 -11.44 -24.21 2.27
C PRO A 32 -12.54 -24.71 1.32
N PHE A 33 -13.30 -23.80 0.69
CA PHE A 33 -14.37 -24.14 -0.25
C PHE A 33 -13.93 -24.06 -1.72
N GLY A 34 -12.68 -23.69 -1.99
CA GLY A 34 -12.13 -23.53 -3.33
C GLY A 34 -11.56 -22.13 -3.58
N GLU A 35 -11.17 -21.93 -4.82
CA GLU A 35 -10.67 -20.66 -5.35
C GLU A 35 -11.79 -19.62 -5.45
N THR A 36 -11.47 -18.36 -5.12
CA THR A 36 -12.38 -17.21 -5.29
C THR A 36 -11.90 -16.32 -6.44
N ASP A 37 -12.77 -15.44 -6.90
CA ASP A 37 -12.42 -14.42 -7.91
C ASP A 37 -11.56 -13.28 -7.32
N GLU A 38 -11.27 -13.31 -6.01
CA GLU A 38 -10.44 -12.31 -5.35
C GLU A 38 -8.96 -12.58 -5.66
N LEU A 39 -8.24 -11.57 -6.15
CA LEU A 39 -6.83 -11.66 -6.46
C LEU A 39 -6.00 -11.02 -5.36
N LEU A 40 -5.13 -11.80 -4.73
CA LEU A 40 -4.23 -11.36 -3.68
C LEU A 40 -2.86 -11.02 -4.25
N CYS A 41 -2.26 -9.96 -3.71
CA CYS A 41 -0.98 -9.42 -4.15
C CYS A 41 0.11 -9.71 -3.11
N TYR A 42 1.22 -10.30 -3.54
CA TYR A 42 2.33 -10.71 -2.68
C TYR A 42 3.66 -10.14 -3.17
N VAL A 43 4.53 -9.77 -2.23
CA VAL A 43 5.93 -9.42 -2.47
C VAL A 43 6.77 -10.34 -1.60
N ASP A 44 7.68 -11.09 -2.21
CA ASP A 44 8.49 -12.13 -1.54
C ASP A 44 7.66 -13.05 -0.61
N GLY A 45 6.52 -13.54 -1.13
CA GLY A 45 5.59 -14.38 -0.38
C GLY A 45 4.80 -13.68 0.74
N THR A 46 5.05 -12.40 1.00
CA THR A 46 4.31 -11.59 1.97
C THR A 46 3.10 -10.93 1.32
N LEU A 47 1.91 -11.19 1.87
CA LEU A 47 0.68 -10.56 1.41
C LEU A 47 0.73 -9.05 1.67
N ILE A 48 0.50 -8.23 0.65
CA ILE A 48 0.45 -6.76 0.78
C ILE A 48 -0.95 -6.19 0.62
N GLY A 49 -1.85 -6.93 -0.02
CA GLY A 49 -3.18 -6.43 -0.33
C GLY A 49 -3.94 -7.29 -1.31
N MET A 50 -5.02 -6.72 -1.84
CA MET A 50 -5.91 -7.35 -2.81
C MET A 50 -6.07 -6.44 -4.02
N ALA A 51 -6.02 -7.00 -5.23
CA ALA A 51 -6.30 -6.25 -6.45
C ALA A 51 -7.80 -5.90 -6.51
N ILE A 52 -8.13 -4.62 -6.67
CA ILE A 52 -9.51 -4.14 -6.73
C ILE A 52 -10.02 -4.13 -8.18
N ALA A 53 -9.15 -3.73 -9.11
CA ALA A 53 -9.43 -3.67 -10.53
C ALA A 53 -8.11 -3.54 -11.32
N GLN A 54 -8.15 -3.96 -12.58
CA GLN A 54 -7.23 -3.49 -13.62
C GLN A 54 -7.98 -2.42 -14.42
N PRO A 55 -7.90 -1.12 -14.02
CA PRO A 55 -8.63 -0.06 -14.72
C PRO A 55 -8.17 0.07 -16.18
N LEU A 56 -6.93 -0.34 -16.48
CA LEU A 56 -6.32 -0.44 -17.80
C LEU A 56 -5.45 -1.71 -17.84
N ALA A 57 -5.13 -2.20 -19.05
CA ALA A 57 -4.46 -3.50 -19.27
C ALA A 57 -3.12 -3.68 -18.53
N ASP A 58 -2.46 -2.59 -18.15
CA ASP A 58 -1.15 -2.60 -17.49
C ASP A 58 -1.17 -2.00 -16.08
N GLU A 59 -2.30 -1.41 -15.66
CA GLU A 59 -2.42 -0.78 -14.35
C GLU A 59 -2.98 -1.73 -13.31
N LEU A 60 -2.39 -1.70 -12.12
CA LEU A 60 -2.86 -2.46 -10.97
C LEU A 60 -3.21 -1.54 -9.81
N LEU A 61 -4.45 -1.64 -9.34
CA LEU A 61 -4.90 -0.97 -8.13
C LEU A 61 -5.04 -1.99 -7.00
N ILE A 62 -4.31 -1.77 -5.92
CA ILE A 62 -4.23 -2.67 -4.76
C ILE A 62 -4.87 -1.99 -3.54
N ALA A 63 -5.90 -2.60 -2.95
CA ALA A 63 -6.34 -2.29 -1.59
C ALA A 63 -5.34 -2.91 -0.61
N LEU A 64 -4.68 -2.07 0.19
CA LEU A 64 -3.63 -2.54 1.10
C LEU A 64 -4.21 -3.15 2.36
N LEU A 65 -3.46 -4.10 2.95
CA LEU A 65 -3.90 -4.98 4.04
C LEU A 65 -4.73 -4.34 5.15
N PRO A 66 -4.37 -3.15 5.70
CA PRO A 66 -5.14 -2.54 6.78
C PRO A 66 -6.61 -2.28 6.43
N THR A 67 -6.99 -2.24 5.15
CA THR A 67 -8.37 -1.97 4.70
C THR A 67 -9.16 -3.22 4.33
N LEU A 68 -8.53 -4.39 4.30
CA LEU A 68 -9.22 -5.63 3.94
C LEU A 68 -10.14 -6.15 5.05
N ASP A 69 -11.12 -6.98 4.68
CA ASP A 69 -12.06 -7.62 5.61
C ASP A 69 -11.33 -8.55 6.59
N LYS A 70 -11.22 -8.10 7.85
CA LYS A 70 -10.53 -8.79 8.95
C LYS A 70 -11.20 -10.10 9.37
N SER A 71 -12.46 -10.34 8.97
CA SER A 71 -13.15 -11.60 9.23
C SER A 71 -12.69 -12.73 8.30
N ARG A 72 -12.02 -12.39 7.20
CA ARG A 72 -11.48 -13.36 6.24
C ARG A 72 -10.21 -14.00 6.75
N ALA A 73 -10.07 -15.30 6.46
CA ALA A 73 -8.91 -16.11 6.82
C ALA A 73 -7.73 -15.95 5.84
N TYR A 74 -7.40 -14.70 5.48
CA TYR A 74 -6.21 -14.42 4.67
C TYR A 74 -4.94 -14.93 5.37
N PRO A 75 -3.86 -15.19 4.61
CA PRO A 75 -2.54 -15.45 5.19
C PRO A 75 -1.94 -14.14 5.73
N TRP A 76 -2.51 -13.61 6.80
CA TRP A 76 -2.13 -12.36 7.42
C TRP A 76 -0.64 -12.39 7.84
N PRO A 77 0.22 -11.53 7.28
CA PRO A 77 1.61 -11.43 7.70
C PRO A 77 1.72 -10.74 9.06
N SER A 78 2.92 -10.71 9.63
CA SER A 78 3.21 -9.77 10.72
C SER A 78 3.23 -8.34 10.19
N VAL A 79 3.13 -7.36 11.10
CA VAL A 79 3.18 -5.93 10.76
C VAL A 79 4.52 -5.59 10.12
N GLU A 80 5.61 -6.11 10.68
CA GLU A 80 6.98 -5.88 10.23
C GLU A 80 7.21 -6.43 8.82
N ASN A 81 6.68 -7.64 8.53
CA ASN A 81 6.78 -8.22 7.20
C ASN A 81 6.00 -7.39 6.18
N PHE A 82 4.80 -6.94 6.53
CA PHE A 82 4.01 -6.06 5.67
C PHE A 82 4.73 -4.73 5.39
N GLU A 83 5.28 -4.08 6.43
CA GLU A 83 6.06 -2.85 6.29
C GLU A 83 7.27 -3.04 5.37
N ALA A 84 8.04 -4.11 5.58
CA ALA A 84 9.21 -4.42 4.76
C ALA A 84 8.84 -4.65 3.29
N ALA A 85 7.82 -5.46 3.03
CA ALA A 85 7.32 -5.77 1.69
C ALA A 85 6.79 -4.53 0.96
N LEU A 86 6.02 -3.68 1.66
CA LEU A 86 5.53 -2.43 1.09
C LEU A 86 6.68 -1.45 0.81
N ALA A 87 7.63 -1.32 1.73
CA ALA A 87 8.79 -0.46 1.54
C ALA A 87 9.66 -0.91 0.36
N GLU A 88 9.86 -2.22 0.20
CA GLU A 88 10.55 -2.81 -0.95
C GLU A 88 9.84 -2.46 -2.26
N LEU A 89 8.53 -2.71 -2.35
CA LEU A 89 7.73 -2.39 -3.53
C LEU A 89 7.82 -0.91 -3.92
N LEU A 90 7.80 0.00 -2.94
CA LEU A 90 7.91 1.45 -3.16
C LEU A 90 9.35 1.90 -3.52
N ARG A 91 10.36 1.04 -3.38
CA ARG A 91 11.75 1.30 -3.82
C ARG A 91 12.01 0.78 -5.24
N LEU A 92 11.16 -0.09 -5.77
CA LEU A 92 11.33 -0.60 -7.12
C LEU A 92 11.20 0.54 -8.14
N PRO A 93 11.98 0.49 -9.23
CA PRO A 93 11.86 1.46 -10.31
C PRO A 93 10.47 1.32 -10.96
N GLY A 94 9.78 2.44 -11.16
CA GLY A 94 8.48 2.46 -11.81
C GLY A 94 7.61 3.63 -11.39
N GLN A 95 6.49 3.78 -12.09
CA GLN A 95 5.48 4.78 -11.73
C GLN A 95 4.46 4.16 -10.77
N TRP A 96 4.36 4.75 -9.59
CA TRP A 96 3.39 4.36 -8.59
C TRP A 96 2.79 5.57 -7.89
N SER A 97 1.60 5.38 -7.32
CA SER A 97 0.89 6.35 -6.50
C SER A 97 0.30 5.65 -5.29
N LEU A 98 0.71 6.08 -4.10
CA LEU A 98 0.23 5.59 -2.82
C LEU A 98 -0.66 6.64 -2.17
N ARG A 99 -1.83 6.25 -1.67
CA ARG A 99 -2.75 7.17 -1.01
C ARG A 99 -3.34 6.53 0.24
N SER A 100 -3.39 7.32 1.31
CA SER A 100 -4.09 7.02 2.55
C SER A 100 -5.03 8.16 2.87
N GLU A 101 -6.27 7.87 3.20
CA GLU A 101 -7.26 8.87 3.60
C GLU A 101 -8.09 8.42 4.78
N ARG A 102 -8.33 9.39 5.65
CA ARG A 102 -9.39 9.42 6.64
C ARG A 102 -10.40 10.47 6.21
N ASP A 103 -11.69 10.16 6.29
CA ASP A 103 -12.82 11.01 5.96
C ASP A 103 -12.78 11.46 4.48
N THR A 104 -12.96 10.49 3.56
CA THR A 104 -12.77 10.59 2.08
C THR A 104 -13.54 11.69 1.34
N ASP A 105 -14.39 12.45 2.03
CA ASP A 105 -15.32 13.42 1.45
C ASP A 105 -15.05 14.89 1.84
N GLN A 106 -14.07 15.18 2.70
CA GLN A 106 -14.00 16.51 3.34
C GLN A 106 -12.70 17.31 3.16
N LEU A 107 -11.59 16.74 2.68
CA LEU A 107 -10.30 17.45 2.63
C LEU A 107 -9.44 17.13 1.40
N SER A 108 -8.66 18.12 0.96
CA SER A 108 -7.58 17.90 -0.02
C SER A 108 -6.50 17.01 0.59
N VAL A 109 -6.11 15.96 -0.12
CA VAL A 109 -5.05 15.05 0.32
C VAL A 109 -3.68 15.69 0.08
N PRO A 110 -2.85 15.91 1.11
CA PRO A 110 -1.56 16.53 0.93
C PRO A 110 -0.60 15.57 0.22
N GLU A 111 -0.03 16.05 -0.88
CA GLU A 111 0.95 15.29 -1.64
C GLU A 111 2.36 15.49 -1.07
N LEU A 112 3.00 14.40 -0.63
CA LEU A 112 4.30 14.39 0.00
C LEU A 112 5.42 14.75 -0.99
N GLY A 113 6.39 15.54 -0.51
CA GLY A 113 7.49 16.05 -1.33
C GLY A 113 8.85 15.37 -1.11
N SER A 114 8.94 14.36 -0.24
CA SER A 114 10.21 13.67 0.02
C SER A 114 10.01 12.25 0.57
N ARG A 115 11.02 11.40 0.34
CA ARG A 115 11.01 10.01 0.82
C ARG A 115 10.98 9.92 2.34
N ALA A 116 11.71 10.82 3.02
CA ALA A 116 11.70 10.90 4.48
C ALA A 116 10.30 11.19 5.03
N LEU A 117 9.53 12.09 4.39
CA LEU A 117 8.14 12.34 4.78
C LEU A 117 7.24 11.15 4.51
N LEU A 118 7.45 10.43 3.41
CA LEU A 118 6.72 9.18 3.15
C LEU A 118 6.97 8.15 4.24
N ASP A 119 8.23 7.90 4.59
CA ASP A 119 8.60 6.93 5.62
C ASP A 119 7.99 7.32 6.99
N GLU A 120 7.99 8.61 7.34
CA GLU A 120 7.32 9.15 8.54
C GLU A 120 5.81 8.89 8.52
N LYS A 121 5.13 9.22 7.40
CA LYS A 121 3.68 9.06 7.29
C LYS A 121 3.23 7.61 7.24
N LEU A 122 4.01 6.74 6.59
CA LEU A 122 3.80 5.30 6.64
C LEU A 122 3.94 4.78 8.07
N ALA A 123 5.03 5.09 8.77
CA ALA A 123 5.21 4.66 10.16
C ALA A 123 4.04 5.13 11.06
N SER A 124 3.61 6.39 10.90
CA SER A 124 2.45 6.92 11.64
C SER A 124 1.15 6.21 11.29
N LEU A 125 0.93 5.88 10.01
CA LEU A 125 -0.25 5.13 9.56
C LEU A 125 -0.26 3.72 10.15
N ILE A 126 0.88 3.03 10.15
CA ILE A 126 0.94 1.68 10.71
C ILE A 126 0.72 1.70 12.21
N GLN A 127 1.33 2.66 12.93
CA GLN A 127 1.05 2.86 14.35
C GLN A 127 -0.43 3.09 14.63
N TYR A 128 -1.13 3.84 13.78
CA TYR A 128 -2.58 3.98 13.87
C TYR A 128 -3.27 2.62 13.64
N CYS A 129 -2.92 1.90 12.57
CA CYS A 129 -3.55 0.63 12.22
C CYS A 129 -3.39 -0.43 13.32
N VAL A 130 -2.27 -0.44 14.06
CA VAL A 130 -2.05 -1.37 15.20
C VAL A 130 -2.59 -0.86 16.54
N GLY A 131 -3.25 0.30 16.56
CA GLY A 131 -3.85 0.88 17.78
C GLY A 131 -2.87 1.59 18.71
N ALA A 132 -1.64 1.87 18.27
CA ALA A 132 -0.65 2.60 19.06
C ALA A 132 -0.90 4.12 19.08
N THR A 133 -1.62 4.65 18.08
CA THR A 133 -2.00 6.07 18.00
C THR A 133 -3.45 6.23 17.56
N LEU A 134 -4.05 7.39 17.88
CA LEU A 134 -5.45 7.69 17.54
C LEU A 134 -5.61 8.46 16.22
N GLY A 135 -4.51 9.02 15.69
CA GLY A 135 -4.53 9.88 14.51
C GLY A 135 -4.18 9.10 13.24
N CYS A 136 -5.17 8.87 12.37
CA CYS A 136 -4.91 8.36 11.02
C CYS A 136 -4.39 9.50 10.12
N PRO A 137 -3.19 9.37 9.51
CA PRO A 137 -2.70 10.36 8.58
C PRO A 137 -3.39 10.25 7.22
N THR A 138 -3.66 11.40 6.61
CA THR A 138 -4.12 11.54 5.22
C THR A 138 -2.94 12.05 4.38
N PHE A 139 -2.58 11.33 3.32
CA PHE A 139 -1.46 11.69 2.45
C PHE A 139 -1.55 11.02 1.07
N HIS A 140 -0.86 11.62 0.10
CA HIS A 140 -0.62 11.08 -1.23
C HIS A 140 0.88 11.14 -1.53
N ALA A 141 1.43 10.10 -2.15
CA ALA A 141 2.81 10.07 -2.60
C ALA A 141 2.89 9.40 -3.98
N SER A 142 3.84 9.83 -4.80
CA SER A 142 4.10 9.27 -6.12
C SER A 142 5.60 9.17 -6.37
N SER A 143 6.06 8.15 -7.10
CA SER A 143 7.49 8.07 -7.46
C SER A 143 7.95 9.28 -8.24
N GLU A 144 7.13 9.79 -9.16
CA GLU A 144 7.45 10.97 -9.97
C GLU A 144 7.86 12.18 -9.13
N LYS A 145 7.13 12.46 -8.04
CA LYS A 145 7.41 13.60 -7.17
C LYS A 145 8.57 13.34 -6.22
N LEU A 146 8.72 12.11 -5.76
CA LEU A 146 9.77 11.75 -4.80
C LEU A 146 11.15 11.62 -5.46
N ASP A 147 11.19 11.19 -6.71
CA ASP A 147 12.41 11.06 -7.51
C ASP A 147 12.79 12.37 -8.22
N ALA A 148 11.86 13.33 -8.29
CA ALA A 148 12.11 14.70 -8.74
C ALA A 148 12.86 15.53 -7.66
N GLN A 149 14.07 15.12 -7.30
CA GLN A 149 15.05 16.05 -6.73
C GLN A 149 15.88 16.69 -7.85
N PRO A 150 16.23 17.99 -7.72
CA PRO A 150 16.69 18.79 -8.85
C PRO A 150 18.03 18.27 -9.36
N SER A 151 18.09 17.95 -10.66
CA SER A 151 19.34 17.99 -11.41
C SER A 151 20.04 19.28 -11.03
N ALA A 152 21.15 19.16 -10.30
CA ALA A 152 21.99 20.28 -9.96
C ALA A 152 22.19 21.13 -11.21
N GLU A 153 21.89 22.42 -11.11
CA GLU A 153 22.32 23.40 -12.11
C GLU A 153 23.80 23.16 -12.38
N LEU A 154 24.11 22.58 -13.54
CA LEU A 154 25.44 22.57 -14.12
C LEU A 154 25.76 24.02 -14.48
N SER A 155 26.16 24.78 -13.46
CA SER A 155 26.96 25.98 -13.64
C SER A 155 28.31 25.55 -14.20
N ARG A 156 28.47 25.68 -15.51
CA ARG A 156 29.64 26.31 -16.18
C ARG A 156 29.51 26.23 -17.70
#